data_AF-A0A7W4YKB8-F1
#
_entry.id   AF-A0A7W4YKB8-F1
#
_cell.length_a   1.000
_cell.length_b   1.000
_cell.length_c   1.000
_cell.angle_alpha   90.00
_cell.angle_beta   90.00
_cell.angle_gamma   90.00
#
_symmetry.space_group_name_H-M   'P 1'
#
loop_
_entity.id
_entity.type
_entity.pdbx_description
1 polymer ?
#
loop_
_entity_poly.entity_id
_entity_poly.type
_entity_poly.pdbx_seq_one_letter_code
_entity_poly.pdbx_strand_id
1 'polypeptide(L)'
;MDRVIEQIVTRPRPVWLTEEEVDLDHDPAVVATVPAPAIAYVRFHEAVVRPEVEVVAWNEHAVRVRFTARDGQTHEGWVWKDAVRSKPPRTIERRR
;
A
#
# COMPACT_ATOMS: atom_id res chain seq x y z
N MET A 1 -31.34 4.87 32.51
CA MET A 1 -30.85 3.81 31.61
C MET A 1 -30.14 4.50 30.46
N ASP A 2 -28.87 4.84 30.69
CA ASP A 2 -28.00 5.45 29.70
C ASP A 2 -27.75 4.48 28.55
N ARG A 3 -28.35 4.79 27.41
CA ARG A 3 -28.16 4.05 26.17
C ARG A 3 -26.85 4.53 25.55
N VAL A 4 -25.72 4.03 26.06
CA VAL A 4 -24.42 4.21 25.44
C VAL A 4 -24.47 3.47 24.10
N ILE A 5 -24.63 4.23 23.02
CA ILE A 5 -24.40 3.71 21.67
C ILE A 5 -22.88 3.52 21.58
N GLU A 6 -22.41 2.29 21.74
CA GLU A 6 -21.05 1.92 21.32
C GLU A 6 -20.95 2.18 19.82
N GLN A 7 -20.36 3.33 19.48
CA GLN A 7 -20.07 3.68 18.11
C GLN A 7 -18.91 2.79 17.67
N ILE A 8 -19.22 1.63 17.08
CA ILE A 8 -18.22 0.77 16.45
C ILE A 8 -17.62 1.57 15.29
N VAL A 9 -16.46 2.18 15.51
CA VAL A 9 -15.67 2.79 14.46
C VAL A 9 -15.10 1.65 13.63
N THR A 10 -15.76 1.32 12.52
CA THR A 10 -15.23 0.38 11.53
C THR A 10 -13.94 0.97 10.97
N ARG A 11 -12.82 0.31 11.22
CA ARG A 11 -11.52 0.62 10.64
C ARG A 11 -11.33 -0.29 9.43
N PRO A 12 -11.66 0.17 8.21
CA PRO A 12 -11.57 -0.68 7.03
C PRO A 12 -10.14 -1.14 6.86
N ARG A 13 -9.95 -2.44 6.55
CA ARG A 13 -8.62 -3.02 6.35
C ARG A 13 -8.38 -3.29 4.87
N PRO A 14 -7.18 -3.00 4.35
CA PRO A 14 -6.83 -3.38 3.00
C PRO A 14 -6.91 -4.89 2.82
N VAL A 15 -7.23 -5.30 1.59
CA VAL A 15 -7.11 -6.68 1.11
C VAL A 15 -5.76 -6.78 0.41
N TRP A 16 -4.87 -7.58 0.98
CA TRP A 16 -3.54 -7.86 0.47
C TRP A 16 -3.53 -9.14 -0.37
N LEU A 17 -2.46 -9.32 -1.14
CA LEU A 17 -2.15 -10.63 -1.71
C LEU A 17 -1.87 -11.64 -0.60
N THR A 18 -2.31 -12.89 -0.79
CA THR A 18 -1.99 -14.01 0.10
C THR A 18 -0.54 -14.47 -0.08
N GLU A 19 -0.07 -15.34 0.82
CA GLU A 19 1.29 -15.90 0.71
C GLU A 19 1.48 -16.68 -0.59
N GLU A 20 0.45 -17.44 -1.01
CA GLU A 20 0.44 -18.18 -2.27
C GLU A 20 0.42 -17.26 -3.50
N GLU A 21 -0.27 -16.12 -3.42
CA GLU A 21 -0.27 -15.13 -4.52
C GLU A 21 1.06 -14.37 -4.61
N VAL A 22 1.74 -14.13 -3.49
CA VAL A 22 3.07 -13.50 -3.49
C VAL A 22 4.14 -14.48 -3.94
N ASP A 23 4.04 -15.74 -3.53
CA ASP A 23 4.92 -16.85 -3.93
C ASP A 23 6.42 -16.60 -3.67
N LEU A 24 6.78 -16.23 -2.43
CA LEU A 24 8.17 -15.92 -2.06
C LEU A 24 9.12 -17.13 -2.13
N ASP A 25 8.58 -18.34 -2.12
CA ASP A 25 9.37 -19.58 -2.20
C ASP A 25 9.95 -19.78 -3.60
N HIS A 26 9.18 -19.44 -4.65
CA HIS A 26 9.63 -19.53 -6.04
C HIS A 26 10.16 -18.20 -6.57
N ASP A 27 9.60 -17.07 -6.13
CA ASP A 27 9.96 -15.71 -6.53
C ASP A 27 10.42 -14.88 -5.33
N PRO A 28 11.69 -15.04 -4.89
CA PRO A 28 12.22 -14.31 -3.74
C PRO A 28 12.13 -12.79 -3.91
N ALA A 29 11.74 -12.10 -2.85
CA ALA A 29 11.65 -10.66 -2.83
C ALA A 29 13.03 -9.98 -2.81
N VAL A 30 13.17 -8.94 -3.62
CA VAL A 30 14.22 -7.93 -3.50
C VAL A 30 13.73 -6.84 -2.56
N VAL A 31 14.51 -6.56 -1.51
CA VAL A 31 14.23 -5.49 -0.55
C VAL A 31 14.80 -4.18 -1.07
N ALA A 32 14.00 -3.11 -1.03
CA ALA A 32 14.44 -1.79 -1.40
C ALA A 32 15.49 -1.28 -0.41
N THR A 33 16.69 -0.89 -0.88
CA THR A 33 17.70 -0.24 -0.03
C THR A 33 17.19 1.10 0.52
N VAL A 34 16.41 1.82 -0.27
CA VAL A 34 15.69 3.03 0.12
C VAL A 34 14.25 2.91 -0.37
N PRO A 35 13.24 3.12 0.49
CA PRO A 35 11.85 3.07 0.07
C PRO A 35 11.57 4.07 -1.06
N ALA A 36 10.95 3.60 -2.15
CA ALA A 36 10.71 4.42 -3.34
C ALA A 36 9.27 4.95 -3.39
N PRO A 37 9.04 6.26 -3.62
CA PRO A 37 7.69 6.82 -3.65
C PRO A 37 6.92 6.37 -4.90
N ALA A 38 5.67 5.96 -4.72
CA ALA A 38 4.79 5.48 -5.77
C ALA A 38 3.32 5.84 -5.49
N ILE A 39 2.43 5.43 -6.41
CA ILE A 39 0.98 5.37 -6.20
C ILE A 39 0.58 3.91 -6.40
N ALA A 40 -0.24 3.36 -5.51
CA ALA A 40 -0.75 1.99 -5.64
C ALA A 40 -2.28 1.97 -5.65
N TYR A 41 -2.88 1.11 -6.45
CA TYR A 41 -4.29 0.74 -6.30
C TYR A 41 -4.39 -0.26 -5.14
N VAL A 42 -5.01 0.17 -4.04
CA VAL A 42 -5.20 -0.65 -2.83
C VAL A 42 -6.68 -0.95 -2.68
N ARG A 43 -7.00 -2.24 -2.55
CA ARG A 43 -8.38 -2.71 -2.34
C ARG A 43 -8.69 -2.74 -0.85
N PHE A 44 -9.91 -2.37 -0.53
CA PHE A 44 -10.59 -2.60 0.74
C PHE A 44 -11.89 -3.36 0.40
N HIS A 45 -12.53 -3.98 1.37
CA HIS A 45 -13.79 -4.70 1.13
C HIS A 45 -14.88 -3.77 0.59
N GLU A 46 -14.86 -2.50 1.01
CA GLU A 46 -15.88 -1.50 0.69
C GLU A 46 -15.50 -0.59 -0.48
N ALA A 47 -14.22 -0.51 -0.86
CA ALA A 47 -13.73 0.45 -1.86
C ALA A 47 -12.36 0.09 -2.46
N VAL A 48 -12.03 0.72 -3.59
CA VAL A 48 -10.66 0.75 -4.12
C VAL A 48 -10.14 2.18 -4.05
N VAL A 49 -8.95 2.36 -3.48
CA VAL A 49 -8.31 3.67 -3.29
C VAL A 49 -6.94 3.72 -3.96
N ARG A 50 -6.40 4.93 -4.12
CA ARG A 50 -5.10 5.20 -4.73
C ARG A 50 -4.20 6.05 -3.83
N PRO A 51 -3.72 5.52 -2.70
CA PRO A 51 -2.84 6.27 -1.82
C PRO A 51 -1.47 6.50 -2.46
N GLU A 52 -0.80 7.54 -1.98
CA GLU A 52 0.65 7.63 -2.12
C GLU A 52 1.28 6.59 -1.20
N VAL A 53 2.24 5.83 -1.71
CA VAL A 53 2.88 4.74 -0.98
C VAL A 53 4.39 4.80 -1.11
N GLU A 54 5.07 4.08 -0.24
CA GLU A 54 6.47 3.72 -0.38
C GLU A 54 6.57 2.25 -0.79
N VAL A 55 7.36 1.96 -1.82
CA VAL A 55 7.74 0.60 -2.22
C VAL A 55 8.90 0.15 -1.34
N VAL A 56 8.72 -0.93 -0.58
CA VAL A 56 9.72 -1.44 0.37
C VAL A 56 10.33 -2.78 -0.05
N ALA A 57 9.62 -3.56 -0.87
CA ALA A 57 10.14 -4.78 -1.49
C ALA A 57 9.35 -5.12 -2.76
N TRP A 58 9.89 -5.96 -3.63
CA TRP A 58 9.21 -6.46 -4.83
C TRP A 58 9.74 -7.84 -5.23
N ASN A 59 8.94 -8.62 -5.94
CA ASN A 59 9.40 -9.80 -6.67
C ASN A 59 8.94 -9.71 -8.14
N GLU A 60 8.81 -10.85 -8.84
CA GLU A 60 8.44 -10.88 -10.26
C GLU A 60 7.10 -10.18 -10.52
N HIS A 61 6.06 -10.49 -9.73
CA HIS A 61 4.67 -10.08 -9.96
C HIS A 61 4.02 -9.28 -8.83
N ALA A 62 4.66 -9.14 -7.67
CA ALA A 62 4.12 -8.44 -6.51
C ALA A 62 5.05 -7.33 -5.99
N VAL A 63 4.45 -6.34 -5.34
CA VAL A 63 5.16 -5.21 -4.73
C VAL A 63 4.63 -5.01 -3.31
N ARG A 64 5.53 -4.96 -2.34
CA ARG A 64 5.24 -4.63 -0.95
C ARG A 64 5.22 -3.12 -0.79
N VAL A 65 4.08 -2.59 -0.40
CA VAL A 65 3.85 -1.16 -0.25
C VAL A 65 3.56 -0.80 1.19
N ARG A 66 3.97 0.41 1.60
CA ARG A 66 3.68 1.01 2.90
C ARG A 66 3.04 2.37 2.73
N PHE A 67 1.99 2.66 3.48
CA PHE A 67 1.38 3.99 3.54
C PHE A 67 0.67 4.24 4.86
N THR A 68 0.46 5.51 5.19
CA THR A 68 -0.33 5.91 6.36
C THR A 68 -1.68 6.43 5.89
N ALA A 69 -2.77 5.81 6.37
CA ALA A 69 -4.13 6.23 6.09
C ALA A 69 -4.48 7.52 6.85
N ARG A 70 -5.61 8.15 6.48
CA ARG A 70 -6.06 9.43 7.07
C ARG A 70 -6.36 9.35 8.57
N ASP A 71 -6.68 8.18 9.07
CA ASP A 71 -6.92 7.91 10.49
C ASP A 71 -5.62 7.68 11.29
N GLY A 72 -4.46 7.84 10.64
CA GLY A 72 -3.14 7.67 11.24
C GLY A 72 -2.65 6.22 11.27
N GLN A 73 -3.42 5.24 10.78
CA GLN A 73 -2.97 3.85 10.74
C GLN A 73 -1.97 3.63 9.60
N THR A 74 -0.82 3.04 9.91
CA THR A 74 0.12 2.56 8.90
C THR A 74 -0.32 1.20 8.42
N HIS A 75 -0.44 1.09 7.11
CA HIS A 75 -0.73 -0.14 6.40
C HIS A 75 0.49 -0.57 5.60
N GLU A 76 0.76 -1.87 5.64
CA GLU A 76 1.83 -2.49 4.87
C GLU A 76 1.37 -3.85 4.37
N GLY A 77 1.62 -4.14 3.10
CA GLY A 77 1.24 -5.40 2.50
C GLY A 77 1.57 -5.48 1.02
N TRP A 78 1.33 -6.65 0.44
CA TRP A 78 1.61 -6.93 -0.96
C TRP A 78 0.42 -6.61 -1.85
N VAL A 79 0.72 -6.01 -3.01
CA VAL A 79 -0.21 -5.78 -4.11
C VAL A 79 0.40 -6.31 -5.40
N TRP A 80 -0.44 -6.57 -6.40
CA TRP A 80 0.05 -6.89 -7.74
C TRP A 80 0.95 -5.77 -8.26
N LYS A 81 2.05 -6.11 -8.93
CA LYS A 81 2.99 -5.16 -9.53
C LYS A 81 2.31 -4.18 -10.47
N ASP A 82 1.35 -4.66 -11.25
CA ASP A 82 0.54 -3.84 -12.15
C ASP A 82 -0.50 -2.96 -11.43
N ALA A 83 -0.63 -3.05 -10.10
CA ALA A 83 -1.35 -2.08 -9.28
C ALA A 83 -0.47 -0.89 -8.86
N VAL A 84 0.85 -0.93 -9.08
CA VAL A 84 1.78 0.13 -8.68
C VAL A 84 2.18 0.97 -9.88
N ARG A 85 2.18 2.29 -9.70
CA ARG A 85 2.64 3.27 -10.69
C ARG A 85 3.77 4.07 -10.06
N SER A 86 4.91 4.12 -10.75
CA SER A 86 6.01 4.98 -10.34
C SER A 86 5.54 6.44 -10.36
N LYS A 87 5.94 7.20 -9.34
CA LYS A 87 5.78 8.66 -9.41
C LYS A 87 6.89 9.19 -10.31
N PRO A 88 6.59 10.00 -11.34
CA PRO A 88 7.64 10.72 -12.04
C PRO A 88 8.39 11.58 -11.02
N PRO A 89 9.73 11.71 -11.14
CA PRO A 89 10.48 12.61 -10.30
C PRO A 89 9.84 14.00 -10.37
N ARG A 90 9.62 14.63 -9.22
CA ARG A 90 9.15 16.02 -9.21
C ARG A 90 10.26 16.86 -9.82
N THR A 91 10.15 17.20 -11.09
CA THR A 91 11.01 18.21 -11.72
C THR A 91 10.72 19.52 -11.00
N ILE A 92 11.57 19.89 -10.06
CA ILE A 92 11.54 21.21 -9.47
C ILE A 92 12.05 22.15 -10.56
N GLU A 93 11.14 22.85 -11.23
CA GLU A 93 11.54 24.02 -12.03
C GLU A 93 12.26 24.99 -11.09
N ARG A 94 13.59 24.98 -11.14
CA ARG A 94 14.39 26.06 -10.56
C ARG A 94 14.02 27.32 -11.34
N ARG A 95 13.13 28.14 -10.77
CA ARG A 95 12.95 29.52 -11.24
C ARG A 95 14.32 30.19 -11.21
N ARG A 96 14.82 30.56 -12.39
CA ARG A 96 15.98 31.44 -12.57
C ARG A 96 15.58 32.89 -12.34
#